data_AF-A0A2E0K4S3-F1
#
_entry.id   AF-A0A2E0K4S3-F1
#
_cell.length_a   1.000
_cell.length_b   1.000
_cell.length_c   1.000
_cell.angle_alpha   90.00
_cell.angle_beta   90.00
_cell.angle_gamma   90.00
#
_symmetry.space_group_name_H-M   'P 1'
#
loop_
_entity.id
_entity.type
_entity.pdbx_description
1 polymer ?
#
loop_
_entity_poly.entity_id
_entity_poly.type
_entity_poly.pdbx_seq_one_letter_code
_entity_poly.pdbx_strand_id
1 'polypeptide(L)'
;MSDTLLGLCDFTMLDAEGEIDIFLEDANQHDFAAICVLPEHVKMARSKYTGIIACAAGGFPNGDGPLHERISEVKRAIADGADEIDIVLDFDALMDGDRNKVATDLAQMRQACGDKILKV
;
A
#
# COMPACT_ATOMS: atom_id res chain seq x y z
N MET A 1 24.97 -7.08 4.04
CA MET A 1 24.41 -6.49 2.79
C MET A 1 24.76 -5.01 2.83
N SER A 2 25.21 -4.35 1.77
CA SER A 2 25.55 -2.91 1.90
C SER A 2 24.27 -2.10 2.07
N ASP A 3 24.24 -1.17 3.02
CA ASP A 3 23.05 -0.35 3.34
C ASP A 3 22.45 0.35 2.12
N THR A 4 23.28 0.63 1.09
CA THR A 4 22.84 1.20 -0.19
C THR A 4 21.80 0.37 -0.95
N LEU A 5 21.82 -0.96 -0.84
CA LEU A 5 20.83 -1.82 -1.52
C LEU A 5 19.50 -1.85 -0.78
N LEU A 6 19.53 -1.82 0.57
CA LEU A 6 18.31 -1.84 1.38
C LEU A 6 17.51 -0.54 1.19
N GLY A 7 18.19 0.59 1.00
CA GLY A 7 17.56 1.87 0.67
C GLY A 7 16.87 1.95 -0.69
N LEU A 8 16.83 0.85 -1.46
CA LEU A 8 16.06 0.71 -2.70
C LEU A 8 14.90 -0.29 -2.57
N CYS A 9 14.72 -0.88 -1.39
CA CYS A 9 13.77 -1.96 -1.15
C CYS A 9 12.63 -1.50 -0.22
N ASP A 10 11.42 -1.87 -0.58
CA ASP A 10 10.26 -1.82 0.32
C ASP A 10 10.23 -3.13 1.13
N PHE A 11 10.57 -3.05 2.41
CA PHE A 11 10.51 -4.22 3.29
C PHE A 11 9.06 -4.54 3.60
N THR A 12 8.60 -5.73 3.24
CA THR A 12 7.17 -5.99 3.02
C THR A 12 6.66 -7.11 3.92
N MET A 13 5.54 -6.86 4.61
CA MET A 13 4.79 -7.85 5.38
C MET A 13 3.29 -7.70 5.06
N LEU A 14 2.76 -8.63 4.27
CA LEU A 14 1.38 -8.63 3.80
C LEU A 14 0.62 -9.87 4.27
N ASP A 15 0.94 -10.33 5.47
CA ASP A 15 0.26 -11.41 6.16
C ASP A 15 -0.59 -10.83 7.28
N ALA A 16 -1.91 -10.99 7.20
CA ALA A 16 -2.85 -10.46 8.20
C ALA A 16 -2.67 -11.13 9.58
N GLU A 17 -2.09 -12.33 9.62
CA GLU A 17 -1.74 -13.04 10.86
C GLU A 17 -0.27 -12.83 11.25
N GLY A 18 0.46 -11.98 10.50
CA GLY A 18 1.86 -11.71 10.73
C GLY A 18 2.15 -10.99 12.05
N GLU A 19 3.31 -11.31 12.64
CA GLU A 19 3.82 -10.68 13.85
C GLU A 19 4.39 -9.29 13.53
N ILE A 20 3.48 -8.32 13.34
CA ILE A 20 3.82 -6.93 12.96
C ILE A 20 4.85 -6.29 13.89
N ASP A 21 4.85 -6.61 15.18
CA ASP A 21 5.82 -6.05 16.13
C ASP A 21 7.24 -6.51 15.85
N ILE A 22 7.43 -7.81 15.55
CA ILE A 22 8.73 -8.37 15.18
C ILE A 22 9.20 -7.78 13.85
N PHE A 23 8.29 -7.65 12.88
CA PHE A 23 8.57 -7.03 11.59
C PHE A 23 9.06 -5.58 11.75
N LEU A 24 8.40 -4.78 12.59
CA LEU A 24 8.79 -3.39 12.83
C LEU A 24 10.09 -3.28 13.62
N GLU A 25 10.39 -4.21 14.52
CA GLU A 25 11.68 -4.28 15.21
C GLU A 25 12.84 -4.51 14.23
N ASP A 26 12.66 -5.39 13.25
CA ASP A 26 13.65 -5.65 12.19
C ASP A 26 13.76 -4.46 11.22
N ALA A 27 12.62 -3.91 10.80
CA ALA A 27 12.58 -2.74 9.92
C ALA A 27 13.33 -1.54 10.50
N ASN A 28 13.28 -1.32 11.82
CA ASN A 28 13.99 -0.23 12.49
C ASN A 28 15.51 -0.44 12.62
N GLN A 29 16.03 -1.63 12.30
CA GLN A 29 17.48 -1.90 12.31
C GLN A 29 18.18 -1.53 11.01
N HIS A 30 17.41 -1.15 9.98
CA HIS A 30 17.88 -0.98 8.62
C HIS A 30 17.26 0.24 7.93
N ASP A 31 18.00 0.83 7.00
CA ASP A 31 17.55 1.98 6.21
C ASP A 31 16.86 1.49 4.92
N PHE A 32 15.66 0.92 5.04
CA PHE A 32 14.82 0.58 3.90
C PHE A 32 14.24 1.82 3.19
N ALA A 33 13.87 1.69 1.91
CA ALA A 33 13.18 2.76 1.19
C ALA A 33 11.81 3.06 1.82
N ALA A 34 11.07 1.99 2.14
CA ALA A 34 9.82 2.02 2.89
C ALA A 34 9.60 0.68 3.59
N ILE A 35 8.63 0.63 4.50
CA ILE A 35 7.92 -0.62 4.81
C ILE A 35 6.61 -0.69 4.03
N CYS A 36 6.17 -1.89 3.65
CA CYS A 36 4.85 -2.10 3.04
C CYS A 36 4.03 -3.07 3.88
N VAL A 37 2.84 -2.63 4.31
CA VAL A 37 1.95 -3.38 5.21
C VAL A 37 0.48 -3.34 4.75
N LEU A 38 -0.35 -4.23 5.31
CA LEU A 38 -1.81 -4.20 5.10
C LEU A 38 -2.46 -3.01 5.83
N PRO A 39 -3.65 -2.54 5.37
CA PRO A 39 -4.32 -1.35 5.92
C PRO A 39 -4.52 -1.38 7.43
N GLU A 40 -4.88 -2.53 8.00
CA GLU A 40 -5.11 -2.74 9.43
C GLU A 40 -3.85 -2.49 10.29
N HIS A 41 -2.66 -2.61 9.70
CA HIS A 41 -1.39 -2.44 10.41
C HIS A 41 -0.82 -1.02 10.29
N VAL A 42 -1.30 -0.19 9.36
CA VAL A 42 -0.74 1.15 9.09
C VAL A 42 -0.71 2.00 10.37
N LYS A 43 -1.82 2.06 11.10
CA LYS A 43 -1.93 2.86 12.31
C LYS A 43 -0.93 2.43 13.39
N MET A 44 -0.75 1.12 13.54
CA MET A 44 0.21 0.57 14.50
C MET A 44 1.65 0.86 14.03
N ALA A 45 1.95 0.58 12.77
CA ALA A 45 3.24 0.84 12.17
C ALA A 45 3.66 2.31 12.33
N ARG A 46 2.74 3.25 12.07
CA ARG A 46 3.01 4.69 12.27
C ARG A 46 3.36 5.06 13.71
N SER A 47 2.89 4.30 14.70
CA SER A 47 3.22 4.53 16.11
C SER A 47 4.62 4.04 16.52
N LYS A 48 5.25 3.16 15.73
CA LYS A 48 6.51 2.47 16.06
C LYS A 48 7.61 2.61 15.00
N TYR A 49 7.28 3.09 13.80
CA TYR A 49 8.22 3.27 12.68
C TYR A 49 8.16 4.70 12.17
N THR A 50 9.34 5.28 11.94
CA THR A 50 9.50 6.71 11.59
C THR A 50 9.82 6.94 10.11
N GLY A 51 10.12 5.88 9.36
CA GLY A 51 10.35 5.95 7.92
C GLY A 51 9.04 6.00 7.11
N ILE A 52 9.19 5.77 5.81
CA ILE A 52 8.10 5.76 4.84
C ILE A 52 7.25 4.50 5.03
N ILE A 53 5.93 4.67 5.13
CA ILE A 53 4.97 3.55 5.21
C ILE A 53 4.17 3.51 3.91
N ALA A 54 4.47 2.53 3.07
CA ALA A 54 3.61 2.09 1.99
C ALA A 54 2.50 1.17 2.53
N CYS A 55 1.35 1.18 1.86
CA CYS A 55 0.24 0.31 2.20
C CYS A 55 -0.33 -0.36 0.95
N ALA A 56 -0.39 -1.69 0.97
CA ALA A 56 -1.08 -2.47 -0.04
C ALA A 56 -2.60 -2.36 0.19
N ALA A 57 -3.29 -1.54 -0.60
CA ALA A 57 -4.69 -1.18 -0.41
C ALA A 57 -5.40 -1.01 -1.76
N GLY A 58 -6.69 -0.68 -1.76
CA GLY A 58 -7.39 -0.36 -3.00
C GLY A 58 -7.65 -1.60 -3.87
N GLY A 59 -7.95 -2.72 -3.21
CA GLY A 59 -8.25 -4.00 -3.85
C GLY A 59 -7.11 -5.02 -3.80
N PHE A 60 -6.09 -4.85 -2.96
CA PHE A 60 -5.08 -5.89 -2.78
C PHE A 60 -5.73 -7.19 -2.23
N PRO A 61 -5.36 -8.39 -2.73
CA PRO A 61 -4.35 -8.66 -3.76
C PRO A 61 -4.88 -8.77 -5.20
N ASN A 62 -6.20 -8.80 -5.40
CA ASN A 62 -6.79 -9.24 -6.68
C ASN A 62 -7.14 -8.08 -7.63
N GLY A 63 -7.30 -6.87 -7.11
CA GLY A 63 -7.80 -5.70 -7.83
C GLY A 63 -9.29 -5.76 -8.14
N ASP A 64 -10.02 -6.66 -7.51
CA ASP A 64 -11.46 -6.89 -7.67
C ASP A 64 -12.29 -6.16 -6.60
N GLY A 65 -13.60 -6.38 -6.63
CA GLY A 65 -14.55 -5.80 -5.70
C GLY A 65 -15.07 -4.41 -6.08
N PRO A 66 -16.07 -3.91 -5.35
CA PRO A 66 -16.70 -2.62 -5.65
C PRO A 66 -15.73 -1.45 -5.51
N LEU A 67 -15.69 -0.56 -6.51
CA LEU A 67 -14.79 0.61 -6.50
C LEU A 67 -14.89 1.46 -5.22
N HIS A 68 -16.09 1.63 -4.67
CA HIS A 68 -16.29 2.44 -3.47
C HIS A 68 -15.60 1.85 -2.22
N GLU A 69 -15.48 0.53 -2.12
CA GLU A 69 -14.78 -0.16 -1.02
C GLU A 69 -13.27 0.03 -1.16
N ARG A 70 -12.75 -0.15 -2.37
CA ARG A 70 -11.34 0.10 -2.71
C ARG A 70 -10.93 1.54 -2.43
N ILE A 71 -11.75 2.52 -2.82
CA ILE A 71 -11.54 3.93 -2.48
C ILE A 71 -11.55 4.15 -0.96
N SER A 72 -12.42 3.45 -0.24
CA SER A 72 -12.50 3.53 1.22
C SER A 72 -11.23 3.00 1.89
N GLU A 73 -10.66 1.90 1.40
CA GLU A 73 -9.36 1.38 1.86
C GLU A 73 -8.24 2.41 1.69
N VAL A 74 -8.11 3.00 0.50
CA VAL A 74 -7.09 4.05 0.24
C VAL A 74 -7.24 5.21 1.22
N LYS A 75 -8.47 5.70 1.43
CA LYS A 75 -8.74 6.80 2.36
C LYS A 75 -8.40 6.43 3.80
N ARG A 76 -8.73 5.20 4.23
CA ARG A 76 -8.41 4.70 5.57
C ARG A 76 -6.90 4.62 5.78
N ALA A 77 -6.17 4.01 4.84
CA ALA A 77 -4.71 3.90 4.91
C ALA A 77 -4.04 5.28 5.05
N ILE A 78 -4.49 6.28 4.28
CA ILE A 78 -3.97 7.65 4.40
C ILE A 78 -4.33 8.27 5.76
N ALA A 79 -5.58 8.11 6.21
CA ALA A 79 -6.02 8.64 7.50
C ALA A 79 -5.25 8.01 8.68
N ASP A 80 -4.86 6.75 8.55
CA ASP A 80 -4.07 6.01 9.54
C ASP A 80 -2.55 6.30 9.44
N GLY A 81 -2.11 7.00 8.40
CA GLY A 81 -0.77 7.56 8.29
C GLY A 81 0.14 6.90 7.26
N ALA A 82 -0.40 6.26 6.22
CA ALA A 82 0.41 5.81 5.08
C ALA A 82 0.95 7.02 4.28
N ASP A 83 2.19 6.90 3.82
CA ASP A 83 2.86 7.87 2.95
C ASP A 83 2.71 7.51 1.47
N GLU A 84 2.57 6.22 1.19
CA GLU A 84 2.42 5.66 -0.15
C GLU A 84 1.32 4.60 -0.17
N ILE A 85 0.66 4.45 -1.31
CA ILE A 85 -0.42 3.49 -1.52
C ILE A 85 -0.09 2.64 -2.74
N ASP A 86 -0.09 1.32 -2.56
CA ASP A 86 0.16 0.34 -3.59
C ASP A 86 -1.18 -0.33 -3.92
N ILE A 87 -1.75 -0.02 -5.08
CA ILE A 87 -3.02 -0.60 -5.53
C ILE A 87 -2.81 -1.74 -6.50
N VAL A 88 -3.85 -2.56 -6.69
CA VAL A 88 -3.91 -3.56 -7.76
C VAL A 88 -4.99 -3.15 -8.75
N LEU A 89 -4.68 -3.04 -10.05
CA LEU A 89 -5.70 -2.77 -11.07
C LEU A 89 -6.70 -3.91 -11.20
N ASP A 90 -7.90 -3.59 -11.66
CA ASP A 90 -8.84 -4.60 -12.14
C ASP A 90 -8.27 -5.25 -13.41
N PHE A 91 -7.54 -6.35 -13.22
CA PHE A 91 -6.83 -7.03 -14.28
C PHE A 91 -7.78 -7.73 -15.25
N ASP A 92 -8.90 -8.25 -14.76
CA ASP A 92 -9.91 -8.89 -15.59
C ASP A 92 -10.54 -7.89 -16.55
N ALA A 93 -10.96 -6.72 -16.06
CA ALA A 93 -11.48 -5.64 -16.91
C ALA A 93 -10.44 -5.16 -17.94
N LEU A 94 -9.15 -5.10 -17.54
CA LEU A 94 -8.08 -4.76 -18.47
C LEU A 94 -7.93 -5.80 -19.58
N MET A 95 -8.00 -7.08 -19.22
CA MET A 95 -7.87 -8.20 -20.16
C MET A 95 -9.07 -8.32 -21.10
N ASP A 96 -10.27 -8.00 -20.62
CA ASP A 96 -11.50 -7.91 -21.42
C ASP A 96 -11.53 -6.66 -22.32
N GLY A 97 -10.52 -5.79 -22.22
CA GLY A 97 -10.37 -4.59 -23.05
C GLY A 97 -11.18 -3.38 -22.57
N ASP A 98 -11.80 -3.45 -21.39
CA ASP A 98 -12.52 -2.33 -20.77
C ASP A 98 -11.55 -1.33 -20.13
N ARG A 99 -10.75 -0.68 -20.98
CA ARG A 99 -9.79 0.35 -20.59
C ARG A 99 -10.46 1.57 -19.96
N ASN A 100 -11.71 1.84 -20.29
CA ASN A 100 -12.45 2.97 -19.74
C ASN A 100 -12.78 2.76 -18.27
N LYS A 101 -13.23 1.55 -17.90
CA LYS A 101 -13.42 1.19 -16.49
C LYS A 101 -12.11 1.28 -15.72
N VAL A 102 -11.05 0.63 -16.20
CA VAL A 102 -9.74 0.62 -15.52
C VAL A 102 -9.20 2.04 -15.33
N ALA A 103 -9.27 2.89 -16.35
CA ALA A 103 -8.83 4.28 -16.26
C ALA A 103 -9.68 5.10 -15.28
N THR A 104 -11.00 4.86 -15.25
CA THR A 104 -11.93 5.54 -14.33
C THR A 104 -11.66 5.13 -12.89
N ASP A 105 -11.46 3.84 -12.63
CA ASP A 105 -11.17 3.31 -11.30
C ASP A 105 -9.83 3.85 -10.79
N LEU A 106 -8.78 3.82 -11.63
CA LEU A 106 -7.47 4.39 -11.31
C LEU A 106 -7.54 5.89 -11.03
N ALA A 107 -8.27 6.67 -11.85
CA ALA A 107 -8.41 8.10 -11.64
C ALA A 107 -9.09 8.43 -10.29
N GLN A 108 -10.13 7.67 -9.91
CA GLN A 108 -10.81 7.86 -8.64
C GLN A 108 -9.95 7.45 -7.44
N MET A 109 -9.18 6.35 -7.54
CA MET A 109 -8.21 5.98 -6.50
C MET A 109 -7.06 7.00 -6.40
N ARG A 110 -6.56 7.55 -7.51
CA ARG A 110 -5.59 8.65 -7.51
C ARG A 110 -6.14 9.90 -6.84
N GLN A 111 -7.40 10.23 -7.07
CA GLN A 111 -8.06 11.34 -6.37
C GLN A 111 -8.18 11.06 -4.87
N ALA A 112 -8.56 9.83 -4.48
CA ALA A 112 -8.65 9.42 -3.09
C ALA A 112 -7.27 9.42 -2.39
N CYS A 113 -6.20 9.16 -3.13
CA CYS A 113 -4.82 9.13 -2.66
C CYS A 113 -4.26 10.54 -2.34
N GLY A 114 -4.93 11.61 -2.79
CA GLY A 114 -4.56 12.99 -2.46
C GLY A 114 -3.20 13.38 -3.04
N ASP A 115 -2.28 13.82 -2.18
CA ASP A 115 -0.90 14.21 -2.51
C ASP A 115 0.13 13.09 -2.28
N LYS A 116 -0.31 11.93 -1.76
CA LYS A 116 0.55 10.77 -1.48
C LYS A 116 1.01 10.07 -2.75
N ILE A 117 2.07 9.29 -2.66
CA ILE A 117 2.54 8.47 -3.78
C ILE A 117 1.51 7.36 -4.00
N LEU A 118 1.13 7.14 -5.26
CA LEU A 118 0.28 6.01 -5.66
C LEU A 118 1.10 5.13 -6.61
N LYS A 119 1.28 3.86 -6.25
CA LYS A 119 1.86 2.81 -7.09
C LYS A 119 0.73 1.93 -7.62
N VAL A 120 0.89 1.43 -8.84
CA VAL A 120 -0.11 0.67 -9.61
C VAL A 120 0.52 -0.60 -10.13
#